data_AF-A0A3M1ZG09-F1
#
_entry.id   AF-A0A3M1ZG09-F1
#
_cell.length_a   1.000
_cell.length_b   1.000
_cell.length_c   1.000
_cell.angle_alpha   90.00
_cell.angle_beta   90.00
_cell.angle_gamma   90.00
#
_symmetry.space_group_name_H-M   'P 1'
#
loop_
_entity.id
_entity.type
_entity.pdbx_description
1 polymer ?
#
loop_
_entity_poly.entity_id
_entity_poly.type
_entity_poly.pdbx_seq_one_letter_code
_entity_poly.pdbx_strand_id
1 'polypeptide(L)'
;MWRFLSSLLLFTVIVIVAGCVGSAPLAQPSQGYRIGELLLEDSFETAGDWRQYESDTVHMLIDKGRFNIQVQSSAYYWTINQLLHENVVIDIEVRGLNVPDVSGYGVICRANPNNNGNGYYFLISDDGSYSIRRGIRNEVTALRSWA
;
A
#
# COMPACT_ATOMS: atom_id res chain seq x y z
N MET A 1 -42.05 -35.42 -20.78
CA MET A 1 -41.07 -34.36 -21.13
C MET A 1 -41.20 -33.09 -20.28
N TRP A 2 -42.41 -32.53 -20.06
CA TRP A 2 -42.61 -31.29 -19.27
C TRP A 2 -42.08 -31.32 -17.82
N ARG A 3 -42.21 -32.47 -17.13
CA ARG A 3 -41.75 -32.64 -15.73
C ARG A 3 -40.22 -32.61 -15.57
N PHE A 4 -39.46 -32.95 -16.62
CA PHE A 4 -38.00 -32.90 -16.60
C PHE A 4 -37.46 -31.50 -16.92
N LEU A 5 -38.12 -30.75 -17.82
CA LEU A 5 -37.76 -29.34 -18.10
C LEU A 5 -37.99 -28.44 -16.88
N SER A 6 -39.08 -28.65 -16.14
CA SER A 6 -39.40 -27.84 -14.96
C SER A 6 -38.43 -28.09 -13.79
N SER A 7 -37.91 -29.31 -13.66
CA SER A 7 -36.91 -29.65 -12.62
C SER A 7 -35.51 -29.14 -12.97
N LEU A 8 -35.17 -29.08 -14.26
CA LEU A 8 -33.91 -28.50 -14.74
C LEU A 8 -33.89 -26.98 -14.56
N LEU A 9 -35.01 -26.30 -14.84
CA LEU A 9 -35.14 -24.85 -14.66
C LEU A 9 -35.03 -24.44 -13.19
N LEU A 10 -35.61 -25.22 -12.27
CA LEU A 10 -35.51 -24.96 -10.83
C LEU A 10 -34.08 -25.14 -10.30
N PHE A 11 -33.33 -26.11 -10.84
CA PHE A 11 -31.95 -26.37 -10.42
C PHE A 11 -31.00 -25.27 -10.88
N THR A 12 -31.19 -24.73 -12.10
CA THR A 12 -30.38 -23.61 -12.63
C THR A 12 -30.61 -22.31 -11.85
N VAL A 13 -31.84 -22.04 -11.38
CA VAL A 13 -32.13 -20.85 -10.56
C VAL A 13 -31.46 -20.91 -9.19
N ILE A 14 -31.37 -22.10 -8.57
CA ILE A 14 -30.70 -22.28 -7.26
C ILE A 14 -29.18 -22.06 -7.35
N VAL A 15 -28.55 -22.44 -8.46
CA VAL A 15 -27.10 -22.24 -8.67
C VAL A 15 -26.75 -20.76 -8.89
N ILE A 16 -27.65 -19.95 -9.48
CA ILE A 16 -27.40 -18.52 -9.73
C ILE A 16 -27.48 -17.69 -8.44
N VAL A 17 -28.32 -18.06 -7.46
CA VAL A 17 -28.50 -17.30 -6.21
C VAL A 17 -27.38 -17.55 -5.19
N ALA A 18 -26.66 -18.68 -5.29
CA ALA A 18 -25.53 -19.00 -4.41
C ALA A 18 -24.25 -18.19 -4.71
N GLY A 19 -24.17 -17.50 -5.85
CA GLY A 19 -22.99 -16.71 -6.25
C GLY A 19 -22.81 -15.38 -5.51
N CYS A 20 -23.80 -14.92 -4.73
CA CYS A 20 -23.73 -13.64 -4.00
C CYS A 20 -23.38 -13.81 -2.50
N VAL A 21 -23.00 -15.00 -2.06
CA VAL A 21 -22.68 -15.24 -0.64
C VAL A 21 -21.22 -14.92 -0.37
N GLY A 22 -20.95 -13.70 0.11
CA GLY A 22 -19.95 -13.51 1.16
C GLY A 22 -18.58 -12.95 0.77
N SER A 23 -18.52 -11.83 0.04
CA SER A 23 -17.45 -10.86 0.33
C SER A 23 -17.93 -10.02 1.51
N ALA A 24 -17.37 -10.27 2.70
CA ALA A 24 -17.59 -9.38 3.84
C ALA A 24 -17.26 -7.93 3.38
N PRO A 25 -18.10 -6.93 3.69
CA PRO A 25 -17.76 -5.56 3.37
C PRO A 25 -16.41 -5.26 4.03
N LEU A 26 -15.47 -4.72 3.25
CA LEU A 26 -14.22 -4.22 3.79
C LEU A 26 -14.55 -3.29 4.97
N ALA A 27 -13.85 -3.47 6.08
CA ALA A 27 -14.05 -2.64 7.26
C ALA A 27 -13.91 -1.17 6.85
N GLN A 28 -15.01 -0.42 6.95
CA GLN A 28 -14.97 1.00 6.62
C GLN A 28 -14.15 1.74 7.69
N PRO A 29 -13.38 2.77 7.31
CA PRO A 29 -12.69 3.62 8.27
C PRO A 29 -13.68 4.14 9.31
N SER A 30 -13.30 4.07 10.59
CA SER A 30 -14.13 4.60 11.70
C SER A 30 -14.23 6.13 11.69
N GLN A 31 -13.45 6.80 10.85
CA GLN A 31 -13.42 8.24 10.66
C GLN A 31 -13.55 8.55 9.17
N GLY A 32 -14.50 9.42 8.83
CA GLY A 32 -14.60 9.95 7.47
C GLY A 32 -13.41 10.87 7.16
N TYR A 33 -13.07 10.98 5.87
CA TYR A 33 -12.10 11.94 5.37
C TYR A 33 -12.68 12.67 4.17
N ARG A 34 -12.06 13.79 3.77
CA ARG A 34 -12.42 14.55 2.57
C ARG A 34 -11.21 14.59 1.65
N ILE A 35 -11.43 14.26 0.39
CA ILE A 35 -10.44 14.51 -0.67
C ILE A 35 -10.54 15.99 -1.03
N GLY A 36 -9.42 16.69 -0.90
CA GLY A 36 -9.30 18.12 -1.23
C GLY A 36 -8.78 18.33 -2.64
N GLU A 37 -8.09 19.45 -2.83
CA GLU A 37 -7.32 19.74 -4.04
C GLU A 37 -6.13 18.77 -4.18
N LEU A 38 -5.76 18.47 -5.43
CA LEU A 38 -4.54 17.73 -5.74
C LEU A 38 -3.32 18.59 -5.38
N LEU A 39 -2.55 18.15 -4.39
CA LEU A 39 -1.36 18.88 -3.92
C LEU A 39 -0.09 18.50 -4.66
N LEU A 40 0.03 17.24 -5.06
CA LEU A 40 1.18 16.68 -5.76
C LEU A 40 0.73 15.43 -6.52
N GLU A 41 1.19 15.31 -7.77
CA GLU A 41 1.13 14.09 -8.57
C GLU A 41 2.52 13.88 -9.18
N ASP A 42 3.02 12.66 -9.12
CA ASP A 42 4.33 12.32 -9.66
C ASP A 42 4.24 10.98 -10.38
N SER A 43 4.57 10.99 -11.67
CA SER A 43 4.64 9.80 -12.53
C SER A 43 6.05 9.20 -12.57
N PHE A 44 7.03 9.81 -11.89
CA PHE A 44 8.42 9.37 -11.86
C PHE A 44 9.10 9.35 -13.23
N GLU A 45 8.69 10.24 -14.14
CA GLU A 45 9.37 10.47 -15.42
C GLU A 45 10.75 11.12 -15.22
N THR A 46 10.91 11.87 -14.11
CA THR A 46 12.19 12.43 -13.69
C THR A 46 12.38 12.25 -12.19
N ALA A 47 13.61 12.39 -11.70
CA ALA A 47 13.89 12.26 -10.27
C ALA A 47 13.23 13.35 -9.41
N GLY A 48 13.06 14.56 -9.96
CA GLY A 48 12.57 15.72 -9.22
C GLY A 48 13.32 15.92 -7.90
N ASP A 49 12.56 16.13 -6.82
CA ASP A 49 13.07 16.30 -5.46
C ASP A 49 13.20 15.00 -4.66
N TRP A 50 12.93 13.85 -5.29
CA TRP A 50 13.05 12.57 -4.63
C TRP A 50 14.51 12.21 -4.40
N ARG A 51 14.84 11.91 -3.15
CA ARG A 51 16.17 11.40 -2.83
C ARG A 51 16.31 9.97 -3.35
N GLN A 52 17.41 9.73 -4.05
CA GLN A 52 17.75 8.42 -4.61
C GLN A 52 18.90 7.81 -3.82
N TYR A 53 18.92 6.48 -3.74
CA TYR A 53 19.96 5.72 -3.05
C TYR A 53 20.48 4.60 -3.96
N GLU A 54 21.80 4.46 -4.01
CA GLU A 54 22.47 3.39 -4.75
C GLU A 54 23.67 2.89 -3.95
N SER A 55 23.64 1.59 -3.63
CA SER A 55 24.70 0.86 -2.94
C SER A 55 24.55 -0.63 -3.25
N ASP A 56 25.52 -1.44 -2.85
CA ASP A 56 25.51 -2.89 -3.10
C ASP A 56 24.27 -3.64 -2.56
N THR A 57 23.59 -3.09 -1.54
CA THR A 57 22.44 -3.75 -0.88
C THR A 57 21.13 -2.98 -1.00
N VAL A 58 21.17 -1.75 -1.51
CA VAL A 58 20.00 -0.84 -1.54
C VAL A 58 20.02 -0.04 -2.82
N HIS A 59 18.97 -0.20 -3.62
CA HIS A 59 18.69 0.59 -4.80
C HIS A 59 17.29 1.18 -4.68
N MET A 60 17.21 2.51 -4.58
CA MET A 60 15.98 3.28 -4.54
C MET A 60 16.09 4.37 -5.59
N LEU A 61 15.72 4.03 -6.82
CA LEU A 61 16.04 4.80 -8.03
C LEU A 61 14.80 5.02 -8.89
N ILE A 62 14.72 6.19 -9.50
CA ILE A 62 13.70 6.49 -10.50
C ILE A 62 14.25 6.09 -11.88
N ASP A 63 13.57 5.15 -12.55
CA ASP A 63 13.91 4.68 -13.90
C ASP A 63 12.65 4.28 -14.67
N LYS A 64 12.55 4.76 -15.92
CA LYS A 64 11.46 4.44 -16.88
C LYS A 64 10.05 4.65 -16.32
N GLY A 65 9.78 5.83 -15.76
CA GLY A 65 8.45 6.22 -15.26
C GLY A 65 8.04 5.47 -13.99
N ARG A 66 9.00 5.02 -13.18
CA ARG A 66 8.76 4.27 -11.94
C ARG A 66 9.81 4.57 -10.89
N PHE A 67 9.37 4.61 -9.64
CA PHE A 67 10.27 4.51 -8.50
C PHE A 67 10.54 3.03 -8.20
N ASN A 68 11.75 2.55 -8.48
CA ASN A 68 12.18 1.18 -8.22
C ASN A 68 12.84 1.08 -6.84
N ILE A 69 12.38 0.13 -6.03
CA ILE A 69 12.92 -0.14 -4.69
C ILE A 69 13.39 -1.60 -4.64
N GLN A 70 14.68 -1.80 -4.39
CA GLN A 70 15.30 -3.09 -4.15
C GLN A 70 16.18 -2.99 -2.90
N VAL A 71 15.87 -3.81 -1.90
CA VAL A 71 16.57 -3.81 -0.61
C VAL A 71 16.94 -5.23 -0.24
N GLN A 72 18.22 -5.48 0.01
CA GLN A 72 18.79 -6.75 0.45
C GLN A 72 19.21 -6.63 1.92
N SER A 73 18.25 -6.30 2.79
CA SER A 73 18.47 -6.03 4.20
C SER A 73 17.16 -6.22 4.97
N SER A 74 17.27 -6.55 6.26
CA SER A 74 16.12 -6.67 7.17
C SER A 74 15.76 -5.36 7.87
N ALA A 75 16.51 -4.28 7.61
CA ALA A 75 16.23 -2.95 8.15
C ALA A 75 15.15 -2.22 7.33
N TYR A 76 14.54 -1.20 7.94
CA TYR A 76 13.68 -0.27 7.22
C TYR A 76 14.53 0.69 6.39
N TYR A 77 14.15 0.87 5.13
CA TYR A 77 14.69 1.90 4.25
C TYR A 77 13.56 2.79 3.79
N TRP A 78 13.90 4.05 3.54
CA TRP A 78 12.92 5.05 3.15
C TRP A 78 13.57 6.16 2.35
N THR A 79 12.72 6.91 1.68
CA THR A 79 13.05 8.17 1.03
C THR A 79 11.84 9.08 1.07
N ILE A 80 12.04 10.37 0.82
CA ILE A 80 10.99 11.37 0.80
C ILE A 80 11.24 12.37 -0.33
N ASN A 81 10.15 12.90 -0.88
CA ASN A 81 10.13 14.23 -1.48
C ASN A 81 10.03 15.24 -0.31
N GLN A 82 10.88 16.27 -0.28
CA GLN A 82 11.01 17.17 0.88
C GLN A 82 9.87 18.20 1.00
N LEU A 83 8.84 18.09 0.16
CA LEU A 83 7.65 18.93 0.25
C LEU A 83 6.87 18.62 1.53
N LEU A 84 6.62 19.67 2.32
CA LEU A 84 5.91 19.56 3.59
C LEU A 84 4.40 19.70 3.37
N HIS A 85 3.65 18.76 3.94
CA HIS A 85 2.19 18.79 3.98
C HIS A 85 1.69 18.49 5.39
N GLU A 86 0.51 19.02 5.74
CA GLU A 86 -0.10 18.80 7.05
C GLU A 86 -1.06 17.60 7.05
N ASN A 87 -2.27 17.80 6.53
CA ASN A 87 -3.31 16.78 6.43
C ASN A 87 -3.52 16.45 4.96
N VAL A 88 -3.25 15.20 4.59
CA VAL A 88 -3.28 14.73 3.21
C VAL A 88 -3.94 13.38 3.11
N VAL A 89 -4.53 13.13 1.95
CA VAL A 89 -4.82 11.78 1.47
C VAL A 89 -3.68 11.41 0.52
N ILE A 90 -3.05 10.27 0.75
CA ILE A 90 -1.97 9.76 -0.09
C ILE A 90 -2.53 8.56 -0.84
N ASP A 91 -2.43 8.59 -2.16
CA ASP A 91 -2.75 7.48 -3.04
C ASP A 91 -1.49 7.11 -3.83
N ILE A 92 -1.18 5.82 -3.88
CA ILE A 92 -0.03 5.29 -4.59
C ILE A 92 -0.39 3.94 -5.22
N GLU A 93 0.17 3.68 -6.40
CA GLU A 93 0.18 2.36 -6.99
C GLU A 93 1.52 1.68 -6.71
N VAL A 94 1.47 0.45 -6.18
CA VAL A 94 2.65 -0.36 -5.91
C VAL A 94 2.50 -1.71 -6.58
N ARG A 95 3.59 -2.19 -7.19
CA ARG A 95 3.67 -3.53 -7.77
C ARG A 95 4.86 -4.29 -7.18
N GLY A 96 4.57 -5.34 -6.42
CA GLY A 96 5.59 -6.31 -6.00
C GLY A 96 6.13 -7.08 -7.20
N LEU A 97 7.46 -7.11 -7.37
CA LEU A 97 8.12 -7.85 -8.44
C LEU A 97 8.73 -9.17 -7.97
N ASN A 98 9.43 -9.16 -6.84
CA ASN A 98 10.09 -10.32 -6.22
C ASN A 98 10.17 -10.09 -4.71
N VAL A 99 9.02 -9.95 -4.07
CA VAL A 99 8.94 -9.60 -2.66
C VAL A 99 8.80 -10.90 -1.84
N PRO A 100 9.69 -11.17 -0.87
CA PRO A 100 9.52 -12.29 0.04
C PRO A 100 8.21 -12.18 0.82
N ASP A 101 7.56 -13.32 1.10
CA ASP A 101 6.23 -13.42 1.76
C ASP A 101 6.06 -12.62 3.06
N VAL A 102 7.14 -12.15 3.70
CA VAL A 102 7.13 -11.45 5.00
C VAL A 102 7.67 -10.01 4.90
N SER A 103 7.65 -9.41 3.71
CA SER A 103 8.14 -8.03 3.52
C SER A 103 7.00 -7.03 3.62
N GLY A 104 7.25 -5.88 4.25
CA GLY A 104 6.31 -4.77 4.32
C GLY A 104 6.80 -3.58 3.52
N TYR A 105 5.93 -2.98 2.72
CA TYR A 105 6.19 -1.76 1.96
C TYR A 105 5.02 -0.78 2.09
N GLY A 106 5.25 0.49 1.78
CA GLY A 106 4.19 1.48 1.82
C GLY A 106 4.73 2.90 1.94
N VAL A 107 3.99 3.75 2.63
CA VAL A 107 4.26 5.20 2.69
C VAL A 107 4.65 5.66 4.08
N ILE A 108 5.41 6.75 4.12
CA ILE A 108 5.63 7.53 5.34
C ILE A 108 4.86 8.83 5.23
N CYS A 109 4.00 9.11 6.20
CA CYS A 109 3.33 10.40 6.35
C CYS A 109 3.90 11.17 7.55
N ARG A 110 3.80 12.50 7.48
CA ARG A 110 4.39 13.43 8.45
C ARG A 110 5.88 13.12 8.70
N ALA A 111 6.58 12.78 7.62
CA ALA A 111 7.99 12.47 7.66
C ALA A 111 8.77 13.72 8.07
N ASN A 112 9.83 13.54 8.86
CA ASN A 112 10.72 14.64 9.18
C ASN A 112 11.52 15.04 7.92
N PRO A 113 11.58 16.34 7.57
CA PRO A 113 12.21 16.80 6.32
C PRO A 113 13.71 16.50 6.24
N ASN A 114 14.38 16.26 7.39
CA ASN A 114 15.78 15.84 7.41
C ASN A 114 15.96 14.37 6.97
N ASN A 115 14.89 13.69 6.58
CA ASN A 115 14.89 12.32 6.06
C ASN A 115 15.53 11.30 7.00
N ASN A 116 15.27 11.44 8.30
CA ASN A 116 15.87 10.64 9.37
C ASN A 116 15.00 9.45 9.84
N GLY A 117 13.96 9.09 9.09
CA GLY A 117 13.06 7.98 9.42
C GLY A 117 12.01 8.32 10.48
N ASN A 118 12.00 9.54 11.01
CA ASN A 118 10.90 9.95 11.88
C ASN A 118 9.64 10.20 11.05
N GLY A 119 8.52 9.61 11.49
CA GLY A 119 7.24 9.73 10.81
C GLY A 119 6.28 8.61 11.19
N TYR A 120 5.13 8.57 10.52
CA TYR A 120 4.18 7.46 10.62
C TYR A 120 4.20 6.64 9.35
N TYR A 121 4.30 5.34 9.49
CA TYR A 121 4.39 4.39 8.40
C TYR A 121 3.06 3.68 8.27
N PHE A 122 2.53 3.62 7.06
CA PHE A 122 1.47 2.69 6.71
C PHE A 122 2.06 1.65 5.77
N LEU A 123 2.11 0.41 6.25
CA LEU A 123 2.75 -0.71 5.56
C LEU A 123 1.71 -1.77 5.21
N ILE A 124 1.88 -2.35 4.03
CA ILE A 124 1.13 -3.47 3.51
C ILE A 124 2.13 -4.59 3.23
N SER A 125 1.71 -5.83 3.44
CA SER A 125 2.46 -7.03 3.03
C SER A 125 1.73 -7.73 1.87
N ASP A 126 2.41 -8.62 1.17
CA ASP A 126 1.84 -9.28 -0.02
C ASP A 126 0.71 -10.26 0.30
N ASP A 127 0.60 -10.69 1.55
CA ASP A 127 -0.54 -11.47 2.05
C ASP A 127 -1.80 -10.61 2.28
N GLY A 128 -1.71 -9.29 2.04
CA GLY A 128 -2.78 -8.33 2.23
C GLY A 128 -2.92 -7.80 3.66
N SER A 129 -2.08 -8.26 4.58
CA SER A 129 -2.04 -7.72 5.94
C SER A 129 -1.46 -6.30 5.97
N TYR A 130 -1.81 -5.53 7.00
CA TYR A 130 -1.33 -4.17 7.16
C TYR A 130 -0.83 -3.85 8.57
N SER A 131 0.06 -2.87 8.68
CA SER A 131 0.57 -2.36 9.95
C SER A 131 0.71 -0.84 9.91
N ILE A 132 0.37 -0.18 11.03
CA ILE A 132 0.67 1.24 11.24
C ILE A 132 1.80 1.32 12.25
N ARG A 133 2.88 2.03 11.90
CA ARG A 133 4.08 2.14 12.75
C ARG A 133 4.49 3.59 12.94
N ARG A 134 5.28 3.86 13.99
CA ARG A 134 5.89 5.16 14.26
C ARG A 134 7.39 5.01 14.29
N GLY A 135 8.09 5.77 13.45
CA GLY A 135 9.54 5.91 13.50
C GLY A 135 9.94 7.06 14.41
N ILE A 136 10.83 6.79 15.37
CA ILE A 136 11.50 7.80 16.20
C ILE A 136 12.96 7.40 16.37
N ARG A 137 13.88 8.26 15.92
CA ARG A 137 15.33 8.03 15.91
C ARG A 137 15.65 6.75 15.13
N ASN A 138 16.09 5.71 15.82
CA ASN A 138 16.52 4.44 15.23
C ASN A 138 15.51 3.31 15.47
N GLU A 139 14.31 3.63 15.99
CA GLU A 139 13.30 2.65 16.33
C GLU A 139 12.04 2.86 15.50
N VAL A 140 11.50 1.76 14.98
CA VAL A 140 10.22 1.71 14.29
C VAL A 140 9.30 0.79 15.08
N THR A 141 8.34 1.38 15.80
CA THR A 141 7.43 0.64 16.71
C THR A 141 6.04 0.53 16.11
N ALA A 142 5.40 -0.62 16.26
CA ALA A 142 4.02 -0.80 15.83
C ALA A 142 3.04 -0.02 16.73
N LEU A 143 2.19 0.80 16.10
CA LEU A 143 0.97 1.35 16.70
C LEU A 143 -0.20 0.39 16.46
N ARG A 144 -0.19 -0.28 15.31
CA ARG A 144 -1.02 -1.42 14.95
C ARG A 144 -0.13 -2.52 14.40
N SER A 145 -0.08 -3.65 15.09
CA SER A 145 0.58 -4.86 14.58
C SER A 145 -0.09 -5.36 13.30
N TRP A 146 0.64 -6.17 12.53
CA TRP A 146 0.11 -6.86 11.35
C TRP A 146 -1.23 -7.52 11.67
N ALA A 147 -2.23 -7.25 10.84
CA ALA A 147 -3.61 -7.71 10.97
C ALA A 147 -4.23 -7.92 9.59
#